data_AF-A0A3B1D1L4-F1
#
_entry.id   AF-A0A3B1D1L4-F1
#
_cell.length_a   1.000
_cell.length_b   1.000
_cell.length_c   1.000
_cell.angle_alpha   90.00
_cell.angle_beta   90.00
_cell.angle_gamma   90.00
#
_symmetry.space_group_name_H-M   'P 1'
#
loop_
_entity.id
_entity.type
_entity.pdbx_description
1 polymer ?
#
loop_
_entity_poly.entity_id
_entity_poly.type
_entity_poly.pdbx_seq_one_letter_code
_entity_poly.pdbx_strand_id
1 'polypeptide(L)'
;MEKQNYKKIIIGFVLILFGIVFTSVAVFYYFVVTPELAKREEVAPENLNIQEQKVQQRVSIIKEESKNVQNLQKINLNSLVAKAEKVYGPAEKSRKNGFLWIDHSVQQYVITLGAINGVLPGDYLMVYEGDKKIGQVKVSNSFDVISYVQPLQKSANIFKNDYYRVIIE
;
A
#
# COMPACT_ATOMS: atom_id res chain seq x y z
N MET A 1 -75.26 7.95 22.03
CA MET A 1 -74.70 8.43 20.74
C MET A 1 -73.40 9.24 20.88
N GLU A 2 -72.87 9.50 22.10
CA GLU A 2 -71.63 10.29 22.27
C GLU A 2 -70.32 9.59 21.88
N LYS A 3 -70.19 8.27 22.08
CA LYS A 3 -68.93 7.54 21.85
C LYS A 3 -68.47 7.49 20.39
N GLN A 4 -69.38 7.63 19.42
CA GLN A 4 -69.01 7.60 17.99
C GLN A 4 -68.42 8.94 17.51
N ASN A 5 -68.79 10.05 18.14
CA ASN A 5 -68.31 11.38 17.74
C ASN A 5 -66.86 11.60 18.22
N TYR A 6 -66.50 11.09 19.41
CA TYR A 6 -65.13 11.17 19.93
C TYR A 6 -64.12 10.42 19.03
N LYS A 7 -64.49 9.25 18.51
CA LYS A 7 -63.63 8.49 17.57
C LYS A 7 -63.40 9.24 16.26
N LYS A 8 -64.41 9.94 15.74
CA LYS A 8 -64.30 10.77 14.53
C LYS A 8 -63.39 11.98 14.75
N ILE A 9 -63.46 12.61 15.93
CA ILE A 9 -62.57 13.73 16.30
C ILE A 9 -61.11 13.27 16.40
N ILE A 10 -60.85 12.11 17.00
CA ILE A 10 -59.49 11.54 17.08
C ILE A 10 -58.95 11.22 15.68
N ILE A 11 -59.76 10.61 14.81
CA ILE A 11 -59.35 10.31 13.43
C ILE A 11 -59.01 11.60 12.66
N GLY A 12 -59.80 12.65 12.84
CA GLY A 12 -59.50 13.97 12.25
C GLY A 12 -58.17 14.53 12.75
N PHE A 13 -57.89 14.42 14.05
CA PHE A 13 -56.63 14.88 14.63
C PHE A 13 -55.41 14.09 14.11
N VAL A 14 -55.56 12.77 13.96
CA VAL A 14 -54.53 11.90 13.39
C VAL A 14 -54.25 12.27 11.93
N LEU A 15 -55.29 12.54 11.13
CA LEU A 15 -55.12 12.97 9.74
C LEU A 15 -54.40 14.32 9.61
N ILE A 16 -54.68 15.27 10.50
CA ILE A 16 -53.98 16.55 10.54
C ILE A 16 -52.50 16.34 10.87
N LEU A 17 -52.18 15.49 11.85
CA LEU A 17 -50.79 15.16 12.19
C LEU A 17 -50.06 14.48 11.03
N PHE A 18 -50.70 13.55 10.33
CA PHE A 18 -50.12 12.92 9.14
C PHE A 18 -49.86 13.94 8.02
N GLY A 19 -50.75 14.91 7.82
CA GLY A 19 -50.55 16.00 6.85
C GLY A 19 -49.33 16.87 7.19
N ILE A 20 -49.14 17.20 8.47
CA ILE A 20 -47.99 17.98 8.94
C ILE A 20 -46.68 17.20 8.73
N VAL A 21 -46.67 15.90 9.04
CA VAL A 21 -45.48 15.05 8.82
C VAL A 21 -45.16 14.94 7.33
N PHE A 22 -46.16 14.68 6.48
CA PHE A 22 -45.96 14.57 5.03
C PHE A 22 -45.44 15.87 4.40
N THR A 23 -45.99 17.01 4.79
CA THR A 23 -45.53 18.32 4.31
C THR A 23 -44.11 18.63 4.79
N SER A 24 -43.78 18.28 6.03
CA SER A 24 -42.42 18.45 6.57
C SER A 24 -41.38 17.61 5.81
N VAL A 25 -41.71 16.36 5.46
CA VAL A 25 -40.85 15.48 4.65
C VAL A 25 -40.69 16.01 3.23
N ALA A 26 -41.77 16.51 2.61
CA ALA A 26 -41.72 17.09 1.27
C ALA A 26 -40.83 18.36 1.22
N VAL A 27 -40.94 19.24 2.22
CA VAL A 27 -40.09 20.42 2.36
C VAL A 27 -38.63 20.02 2.58
N PHE A 28 -38.36 19.00 3.40
CA PHE A 28 -37.01 18.47 3.60
C PHE A 28 -36.41 17.94 2.28
N TYR A 29 -37.17 17.15 1.52
CA TYR A 29 -36.73 16.68 0.20
C TYR A 29 -36.45 17.83 -0.77
N TYR A 30 -37.32 18.85 -0.80
CA TYR A 30 -37.18 20.00 -1.71
C TYR A 30 -36.06 20.98 -1.31
N PHE A 31 -35.64 21.03 -0.04
CA PHE A 31 -34.55 21.92 0.39
C PHE A 31 -33.20 21.22 0.53
N VAL A 32 -33.17 19.91 0.77
CA VAL A 32 -31.92 19.18 1.03
C VAL A 32 -31.52 18.32 -0.16
N VAL A 33 -32.46 17.60 -0.79
CA VAL A 33 -32.14 16.58 -1.81
C VAL A 33 -32.05 17.18 -3.21
N THR A 34 -33.01 18.00 -3.62
CA THR A 34 -33.00 18.68 -4.94
C THR A 34 -31.75 19.52 -5.21
N PRO A 35 -31.17 20.32 -4.27
CA PRO A 35 -29.92 21.01 -4.55
C PRO A 35 -28.71 20.07 -4.62
N GLU A 36 -28.76 18.90 -4.00
CA GLU A 36 -27.71 17.88 -4.15
C GLU A 36 -27.79 17.18 -5.52
N LEU A 37 -29.01 16.96 -6.03
CA LEU A 37 -29.24 16.41 -7.37
C LEU A 37 -28.88 17.40 -8.47
N ALA A 38 -29.23 18.69 -8.30
CA ALA A 38 -28.83 19.75 -9.23
C ALA A 38 -27.29 19.92 -9.29
N LYS A 39 -26.61 19.80 -8.13
CA LYS A 39 -25.13 19.78 -8.06
C LYS A 39 -24.51 18.53 -8.69
N ARG A 40 -25.25 17.43 -8.84
CA ARG A 40 -24.77 16.21 -9.52
C ARG A 40 -25.03 16.24 -11.03
N GLU A 41 -26.10 16.90 -11.48
CA GLU A 41 -26.39 17.07 -12.92
C GLU A 41 -25.53 18.16 -13.59
N GLU A 42 -25.09 19.19 -12.88
CA GLU A 42 -24.12 20.18 -13.43
C GLU A 42 -22.70 19.63 -13.61
N VAL A 43 -22.40 18.42 -13.10
CA VAL A 43 -21.07 17.80 -13.19
C VAL A 43 -21.05 16.70 -14.25
N ALA A 44 -21.40 17.05 -15.50
CA ALA A 44 -20.94 16.34 -16.70
C ALA A 44 -21.11 17.24 -17.94
N PRO A 45 -20.03 17.68 -18.63
CA PRO A 45 -18.77 16.97 -18.84
C PRO A 45 -17.53 17.87 -18.66
N GLU A 46 -17.03 18.04 -17.44
CA GLU A 46 -15.67 18.56 -17.19
C GLU A 46 -14.67 17.42 -16.88
N ASN A 47 -15.02 16.17 -17.21
CA ASN A 47 -14.18 14.99 -16.95
C ASN A 47 -13.44 14.46 -18.19
N LEU A 48 -13.65 15.06 -19.37
CA LEU A 48 -12.90 14.71 -20.59
C LEU A 48 -11.60 15.51 -20.73
N ASN A 49 -11.59 16.79 -20.35
CA ASN A 49 -10.41 17.65 -20.52
C ASN A 49 -9.32 17.42 -19.45
N ILE A 50 -9.71 17.08 -18.21
CA ILE A 50 -8.76 16.78 -17.13
C ILE A 50 -8.01 15.46 -17.37
N GLN A 51 -8.65 14.48 -18.01
CA GLN A 51 -7.96 13.23 -18.37
C GLN A 51 -6.94 13.46 -19.49
N GLU A 52 -7.26 14.24 -20.52
CA GLU A 52 -6.31 14.55 -21.59
C GLU A 52 -5.12 15.37 -21.09
N GLN A 53 -5.32 16.36 -20.21
CA GLN A 53 -4.23 17.12 -19.61
C GLN A 53 -3.36 16.27 -18.66
N LYS A 54 -3.96 15.41 -17.82
CA LYS A 54 -3.19 14.48 -16.97
C LYS A 54 -2.43 13.44 -17.79
N VAL A 55 -2.98 12.98 -18.91
CA VAL A 55 -2.31 12.03 -19.81
C VAL A 55 -1.17 12.72 -20.56
N GLN A 56 -1.36 13.92 -21.10
CA GLN A 56 -0.28 14.68 -21.75
C GLN A 56 0.83 15.05 -20.76
N GLN A 57 0.49 15.46 -19.53
CA GLN A 57 1.45 15.74 -18.49
C GLN A 57 2.24 14.47 -18.10
N ARG A 58 1.58 13.32 -17.93
CA ARG A 58 2.28 12.02 -17.72
C ARG A 58 3.19 11.65 -18.89
N VAL A 59 2.76 11.83 -20.13
CA VAL A 59 3.59 11.52 -21.31
C VAL A 59 4.80 12.45 -21.41
N SER A 60 4.66 13.73 -21.03
CA SER A 60 5.80 14.68 -20.98
C SER A 60 6.81 14.36 -19.88
N ILE A 61 6.33 14.00 -18.67
CA ILE A 61 7.17 13.58 -17.55
C ILE A 61 7.91 12.27 -17.89
N ILE A 62 7.22 11.30 -18.50
CA ILE A 62 7.85 10.05 -18.95
C ILE A 62 8.89 10.34 -20.04
N LYS A 63 8.67 11.30 -20.95
CA LYS A 63 9.65 11.68 -21.99
C LYS A 63 10.89 12.37 -21.41
N GLU A 64 10.74 13.19 -20.37
CA GLU A 64 11.86 13.80 -19.66
C GLU A 64 12.62 12.79 -18.78
N GLU A 65 11.92 11.92 -18.06
CA GLU A 65 12.55 10.80 -17.33
C GLU A 65 13.24 9.83 -18.29
N SER A 66 12.68 9.56 -19.47
CA SER A 66 13.32 8.72 -20.49
C SER A 66 14.62 9.34 -21.02
N LYS A 67 14.68 10.66 -21.16
CA LYS A 67 15.92 11.38 -21.53
C LYS A 67 16.95 11.35 -20.39
N ASN A 68 16.51 11.36 -19.14
CA ASN A 68 17.38 11.26 -17.97
C ASN A 68 17.88 9.81 -17.75
N VAL A 69 17.05 8.79 -18.03
CA VAL A 69 17.45 7.36 -18.02
C VAL A 69 18.46 7.05 -19.11
N GLN A 70 18.42 7.73 -20.27
CA GLN A 70 19.47 7.63 -21.29
C GLN A 70 20.80 8.25 -20.86
N ASN A 71 20.80 9.06 -19.80
CA ASN A 71 21.99 9.64 -19.18
C ASN A 71 22.33 8.97 -17.84
N LEU A 72 21.75 7.81 -17.53
CA LEU A 72 22.36 6.89 -16.58
C LEU A 72 23.64 6.40 -17.25
N GLN A 73 24.77 6.93 -16.78
CA GLN A 73 26.08 6.33 -17.05
C GLN A 73 25.90 4.83 -16.98
N LYS A 74 26.08 4.16 -18.12
CA LYS A 74 25.93 2.72 -18.29
C LYS A 74 26.66 2.07 -17.12
N ILE A 75 25.92 1.66 -16.10
CA ILE A 75 26.51 1.11 -14.88
C ILE A 75 27.19 -0.17 -15.35
N ASN A 76 28.51 -0.08 -15.52
CA ASN A 76 29.28 -1.19 -15.99
C ASN A 76 29.31 -2.18 -14.84
N LEU A 77 28.50 -3.24 -14.94
CA LEU A 77 28.37 -4.26 -13.89
C LEU A 77 29.75 -4.78 -13.48
N ASN A 78 30.69 -4.86 -14.42
CA ASN A 78 32.06 -5.31 -14.16
C ASN A 78 32.86 -4.32 -13.30
N SER A 79 32.60 -3.01 -13.37
CA SER A 79 33.30 -2.02 -12.53
C SER A 79 32.74 -1.99 -11.11
N LEU A 80 31.44 -2.22 -10.92
CA LEU A 80 30.85 -2.41 -9.59
C LEU A 80 31.34 -3.71 -8.94
N VAL A 81 31.36 -4.81 -9.71
CA VAL A 81 31.90 -6.09 -9.24
C VAL A 81 33.36 -5.90 -8.86
N ALA A 82 34.23 -5.40 -9.74
CA ALA A 82 35.66 -5.19 -9.47
C ALA A 82 35.93 -4.29 -8.24
N LYS A 83 35.11 -3.26 -8.02
CA LYS A 83 35.25 -2.37 -6.85
C LYS A 83 34.81 -3.07 -5.56
N ALA A 84 33.76 -3.89 -5.61
CA ALA A 84 33.37 -4.77 -4.51
C ALA A 84 34.42 -5.87 -4.24
N GLU A 85 35.06 -6.40 -5.29
CA GLU A 85 36.12 -7.42 -5.16
C GLU A 85 37.36 -6.92 -4.42
N LYS A 86 37.65 -5.62 -4.52
CA LYS A 86 38.80 -4.99 -3.86
C LYS A 86 38.58 -4.74 -2.37
N VAL A 87 37.32 -4.59 -1.94
CA VAL A 87 36.96 -4.21 -0.57
C VAL A 87 36.65 -5.43 0.29
N TYR A 88 36.04 -6.47 -0.29
CA TYR A 88 35.59 -7.65 0.45
C TYR A 88 36.35 -8.91 0.04
N GLY A 89 36.86 -9.64 1.04
CA GLY A 89 37.62 -10.88 0.84
C GLY A 89 36.77 -12.05 0.32
N PRO A 90 37.41 -13.12 -0.19
CA PRO A 90 36.71 -14.26 -0.78
C PRO A 90 35.76 -14.96 0.20
N ALA A 91 36.09 -14.98 1.51
CA ALA A 91 35.26 -15.57 2.54
C ALA A 91 33.87 -14.91 2.63
N GLU A 92 33.81 -13.58 2.45
CA GLU A 92 32.55 -12.84 2.51
C GLU A 92 31.70 -13.11 1.26
N LYS A 93 32.32 -13.15 0.07
CA LYS A 93 31.63 -13.44 -1.20
C LYS A 93 31.02 -14.83 -1.23
N SER A 94 31.75 -15.83 -0.71
CA SER A 94 31.27 -17.22 -0.69
C SER A 94 30.29 -17.51 0.43
N ARG A 95 30.01 -16.55 1.33
CA ARG A 95 29.13 -16.78 2.47
C ARG A 95 27.68 -16.96 2.01
N LYS A 96 27.08 -18.07 2.42
CA LYS A 96 25.66 -18.42 2.17
C LYS A 96 24.79 -18.37 3.42
N ASN A 97 25.41 -18.25 4.58
CA ASN A 97 24.76 -18.22 5.88
C ASN A 97 24.90 -16.82 6.49
N GLY A 98 23.81 -16.24 6.96
CA GLY A 98 23.80 -14.92 7.57
C GLY A 98 22.74 -14.81 8.65
N PHE A 99 22.55 -13.59 9.15
CA PHE A 99 21.57 -13.29 10.18
C PHE A 99 20.50 -12.36 9.62
N LEU A 100 19.25 -12.63 9.99
CA LEU A 100 18.15 -11.68 9.96
C LEU A 100 18.15 -10.94 11.29
N TRP A 101 18.28 -9.63 11.25
CA TRP A 101 18.06 -8.72 12.35
C TRP A 101 16.71 -8.01 12.18
N ILE A 102 16.02 -7.81 13.30
CA ILE A 102 14.67 -7.24 13.33
C ILE A 102 14.65 -6.08 14.32
N ASP A 103 14.26 -4.92 13.84
CA ASP A 103 13.87 -3.79 14.68
C ASP A 103 12.36 -3.77 14.85
N HIS A 104 11.89 -4.21 16.01
CA HIS A 104 10.46 -4.29 16.33
C HIS A 104 9.79 -2.92 16.49
N SER A 105 10.58 -1.87 16.79
CA SER A 105 10.04 -0.52 17.01
C SER A 105 9.53 0.12 15.71
N VAL A 106 10.23 -0.16 14.61
CA VAL A 106 9.91 0.36 13.26
C VAL A 106 9.50 -0.72 12.27
N GLN A 107 9.40 -1.98 12.72
CA GLN A 107 9.05 -3.16 11.89
C GLN A 107 9.99 -3.30 10.68
N GLN A 108 11.29 -3.15 10.93
CA GLN A 108 12.32 -3.19 9.89
C GLN A 108 13.13 -4.47 10.00
N TYR A 109 13.40 -5.08 8.84
CA TYR A 109 14.04 -6.39 8.75
C TYR A 109 15.26 -6.29 7.84
N VAL A 110 16.42 -6.70 8.34
CA VAL A 110 17.71 -6.59 7.64
C VAL A 110 18.42 -7.93 7.69
N ILE A 111 18.95 -8.37 6.55
CA ILE A 111 19.81 -9.55 6.51
C ILE A 111 21.27 -9.16 6.27
N THR A 112 22.20 -9.90 6.88
CA THR A 112 23.64 -9.76 6.64
C THR A 112 24.09 -10.50 5.38
N LEU A 113 23.28 -10.48 4.32
CA LEU A 113 23.62 -11.03 3.02
C LEU A 113 23.19 -10.01 1.98
N GLY A 114 24.11 -9.66 1.09
CA GLY A 114 23.92 -8.61 0.09
C GLY A 114 24.19 -9.09 -1.33
N ALA A 115 24.33 -8.13 -2.24
CA ALA A 115 24.63 -8.35 -3.64
C ALA A 115 25.91 -9.15 -3.83
N ILE A 116 26.93 -8.97 -2.99
CA ILE A 116 28.19 -9.73 -3.08
C ILE A 116 28.00 -11.22 -2.76
N ASN A 117 26.94 -11.57 -2.02
CA ASN A 117 26.57 -12.95 -1.69
C ASN A 117 25.67 -13.59 -2.76
N GLY A 118 25.28 -12.80 -3.77
CA GLY A 118 24.33 -13.16 -4.82
C GLY A 118 22.87 -12.89 -4.46
N VAL A 119 22.58 -12.06 -3.45
CA VAL A 119 21.20 -11.70 -3.07
C VAL A 119 20.71 -10.53 -3.91
N LEU A 120 19.59 -10.72 -4.61
CA LEU A 120 18.99 -9.72 -5.49
C LEU A 120 17.61 -9.26 -4.98
N PRO A 121 17.17 -8.03 -5.32
CA PRO A 121 15.82 -7.58 -5.04
C PRO A 121 14.78 -8.53 -5.67
N GLY A 122 13.78 -8.92 -4.87
CA GLY A 122 12.75 -9.88 -5.27
C GLY A 122 13.04 -11.33 -4.88
N ASP A 123 14.29 -11.65 -4.51
CA ASP A 123 14.65 -12.98 -4.04
C ASP A 123 13.95 -13.35 -2.75
N TYR A 124 13.87 -14.65 -2.49
CA TYR A 124 13.27 -15.18 -1.29
C TYR A 124 14.29 -15.97 -0.49
N LEU A 125 14.44 -15.65 0.80
CA LEU A 125 15.35 -16.35 1.68
C LEU A 125 14.59 -17.02 2.83
N MET A 126 15.08 -18.20 3.20
CA MET A 126 14.49 -19.01 4.27
C MET A 126 15.08 -18.59 5.62
N VAL A 127 14.22 -18.44 6.62
CA VAL A 127 14.58 -18.02 7.98
C VAL A 127 14.46 -19.21 8.92
N TYR A 128 15.46 -19.37 9.78
CA TYR A 128 15.60 -20.48 10.71
C TYR A 128 15.81 -20.00 12.16
N GLU A 129 15.25 -20.76 13.10
CA GLU A 129 15.54 -20.69 14.53
C GLU A 129 16.24 -22.00 14.93
N GLY A 130 17.54 -21.93 15.16
CA GLY A 130 18.39 -23.13 15.18
C GLY A 130 18.25 -23.88 13.85
N ASP A 131 17.94 -25.17 13.89
CA ASP A 131 17.75 -26.02 12.70
C ASP A 131 16.32 -26.06 12.18
N LYS A 132 15.39 -25.37 12.85
CA LYS A 132 13.99 -25.32 12.44
C LYS A 132 13.75 -24.16 11.48
N LYS A 133 13.24 -24.46 10.28
CA LYS A 133 12.72 -23.44 9.36
C LYS A 133 11.44 -22.83 9.96
N ILE A 134 11.43 -21.53 10.13
CA ILE A 134 10.30 -20.79 10.74
C ILE A 134 9.54 -19.95 9.72
N GLY A 135 10.19 -19.47 8.67
CA GLY A 135 9.55 -18.58 7.70
C GLY A 135 10.39 -18.28 6.47
N GLN A 136 9.91 -17.29 5.72
CA GLN A 136 10.54 -16.79 4.51
C GLN A 136 10.41 -15.28 4.44
N VAL A 137 11.47 -14.63 3.97
CA VAL A 137 11.51 -13.19 3.74
C VAL A 137 11.79 -12.92 2.28
N LYS A 138 11.16 -11.88 1.75
CA LYS A 138 11.39 -11.36 0.40
C LYS A 138 12.36 -10.19 0.45
N VAL A 139 13.36 -10.18 -0.41
CA VAL A 139 14.30 -9.06 -0.52
C VAL A 139 13.62 -7.87 -1.17
N SER A 140 13.61 -6.74 -0.48
CA SER A 140 13.12 -5.47 -1.01
C SER A 140 14.24 -4.70 -1.69
N ASN A 141 15.38 -4.54 -1.01
CA ASN A 141 16.55 -3.83 -1.51
C ASN A 141 17.82 -4.59 -1.12
N SER A 142 18.78 -4.68 -2.04
CA SER A 142 20.08 -5.33 -1.81
C SER A 142 21.20 -4.29 -1.92
N PHE A 143 22.05 -4.23 -0.89
CA PHE A 143 23.30 -3.47 -0.86
C PHE A 143 24.48 -4.45 -0.92
N ASP A 144 25.72 -3.95 -0.88
CA ASP A 144 26.92 -4.78 -1.00
C ASP A 144 26.90 -5.99 -0.06
N VAL A 145 26.79 -5.77 1.26
CA VAL A 145 26.90 -6.80 2.31
C VAL A 145 25.61 -7.08 3.08
N ILE A 146 24.60 -6.22 2.92
CA ILE A 146 23.32 -6.31 3.63
C ILE A 146 22.16 -6.15 2.67
N SER A 147 20.99 -6.65 3.05
CA SER A 147 19.74 -6.41 2.31
C SER A 147 18.60 -6.10 3.25
N TYR A 148 17.70 -5.19 2.85
CA TYR A 148 16.42 -5.03 3.52
C TYR A 148 15.42 -6.04 2.96
N VAL A 149 14.67 -6.64 3.87
CA VAL A 149 13.72 -7.68 3.53
C VAL A 149 12.34 -7.38 4.12
N GLN A 150 11.34 -8.08 3.62
CA GLN A 150 9.98 -8.03 4.12
C GLN A 150 9.47 -9.45 4.37
N PRO A 151 8.83 -9.71 5.52
CA PRO A 151 8.20 -10.99 5.78
C PRO A 151 6.99 -11.21 4.85
N LEU A 152 6.87 -12.39 4.25
CA LEU A 152 5.67 -12.76 3.47
C LEU A 152 4.54 -13.10 4.44
N GLN A 153 3.41 -12.39 4.32
CA GLN A 153 2.38 -12.27 5.36
C GLN A 153 1.90 -13.60 5.98
N LYS A 154 1.59 -13.52 7.29
CA LYS A 154 1.55 -14.53 8.37
C LYS A 154 2.86 -14.76 9.12
N SER A 155 4.00 -14.29 8.61
CA SER A 155 5.30 -14.48 9.28
C SER A 155 5.79 -13.29 10.15
N ALA A 156 5.17 -12.12 10.12
CA ALA A 156 5.63 -11.03 10.99
C ALA A 156 5.50 -11.36 12.49
N ASN A 157 4.41 -12.07 12.87
CA ASN A 157 4.11 -12.42 14.26
C ASN A 157 4.79 -13.71 14.76
N ILE A 158 5.56 -14.40 13.91
CA ILE A 158 6.36 -15.57 14.34
C ILE A 158 7.76 -15.16 14.78
N PHE A 159 8.21 -13.96 14.42
CA PHE A 159 9.51 -13.45 14.80
C PHE A 159 9.41 -12.76 16.16
N LYS A 160 9.65 -13.52 17.23
CA LYS A 160 9.63 -13.03 18.61
C LYS A 160 10.99 -12.50 19.09
N ASN A 161 12.07 -12.98 18.48
CA ASN A 161 13.44 -12.60 18.83
C ASN A 161 13.93 -11.50 17.89
N ASP A 162 15.05 -10.88 18.25
CA ASP A 162 15.68 -9.82 17.45
C ASP A 162 16.55 -10.39 16.32
N TYR A 163 16.97 -11.66 16.43
CA TYR A 163 17.89 -12.29 15.50
C TYR A 163 17.46 -13.70 15.10
N TYR A 164 17.62 -14.01 13.82
CA TYR A 164 17.38 -15.33 13.24
C TYR A 164 18.45 -15.71 12.23
N ARG A 165 18.61 -17.00 11.94
CA ARG A 165 19.54 -17.48 10.91
C ARG A 165 18.87 -17.42 9.53
N VAL A 166 19.61 -17.02 8.51
CA VAL A 166 19.14 -16.98 7.11
C VAL A 166 20.14 -17.69 6.21
N ILE A 167 19.63 -18.48 5.27
CA ILE A 167 20.46 -19.24 4.32
C ILE A 167 19.98 -18.96 2.90
N ILE A 168 20.93 -18.74 1.99
CA ILE A 168 20.72 -18.75 0.54
C ILE A 168 20.77 -20.20 0.08
N GLU A 169 19.64 -20.74 -0.39
CA GLU A 169 19.55 -22.07 -1.03
C GLU A 169 20.10 -22.05 -2.46
#